data_AF-A0A452ZP85-F1
#
_entry.id   AF-A0A452ZP85-F1
#
_cell.length_a   1.000
_cell.length_b   1.000
_cell.length_c   1.000
_cell.angle_alpha   90.00
_cell.angle_beta   90.00
_cell.angle_gamma   90.00
#
_symmetry.space_group_name_H-M   'P 1'
#
loop_
_entity.id
_entity.type
_entity.pdbx_description
1 polymer ?
#
loop_
_entity_poly.entity_id
_entity_poly.type
_entity_poly.pdbx_seq_one_letter_code
_entity_poly.pdbx_strand_id
1 'polypeptide(L)'
;GKSAPLSAEFYTGWLTHWGESIATTTASSTAKALKSILCRNGSAVLYMAHGGTNFGFYNGANTGQTEFEYKADLTSYDYDAPIKEHGDVHNPKYKALRRVIHECTGTPLHPLPADIERASYGLVKLQKVASFFDIFDKICDPLKVAVSEQPLSMELTGQMFGFLLYVSEYQGKGPYSILSIPKVHDRAQVFVSCSLDDVRNQIYAGVIERWSSKTLQIPTLNCSSNIRLSILVIVMNFFCKV
;
A
#
# COMPACT_ATOMS: atom_id res chain seq x y z
N GLY A 1 -18.42 -26.38 25.24
CA GLY A 1 -17.32 -26.32 26.22
C GLY A 1 -17.72 -25.41 27.38
N LYS A 2 -17.11 -25.56 28.55
CA LYS A 2 -17.36 -24.71 29.74
C LYS A 2 -16.63 -23.36 29.70
N SER A 3 -15.88 -23.08 28.64
CA SER A 3 -15.12 -21.84 28.48
C SER A 3 -16.04 -20.64 28.27
N ALA A 4 -15.66 -19.48 28.80
CA ALA A 4 -16.39 -18.24 28.59
C ALA A 4 -16.44 -17.88 27.10
N PRO A 5 -17.59 -17.40 26.57
CA PRO A 5 -17.69 -16.99 25.18
C PRO A 5 -16.84 -15.73 24.93
N LEU A 6 -16.00 -15.77 23.90
CA LEU A 6 -15.09 -14.69 23.51
C LEU A 6 -15.18 -14.44 22.01
N SER A 7 -15.40 -13.17 21.63
CA SER A 7 -15.12 -12.66 20.28
C SER A 7 -13.70 -12.07 20.28
N ALA A 8 -12.75 -12.83 19.72
CA ALA A 8 -11.34 -12.41 19.66
C ALA A 8 -11.11 -11.27 18.66
N GLU A 9 -12.00 -11.11 17.69
CA GLU A 9 -12.03 -9.98 16.76
C GLU A 9 -13.48 -9.53 16.58
N PHE A 10 -13.86 -8.50 17.34
CA PHE A 10 -15.11 -7.81 17.14
C PHE A 10 -14.89 -6.64 16.18
N TYR A 11 -15.25 -6.83 14.91
CA TYR A 11 -15.02 -5.84 13.87
C TYR A 11 -15.83 -4.55 14.10
N THR A 12 -15.13 -3.46 14.45
CA THR A 12 -15.72 -2.13 14.67
C THR A 12 -15.94 -1.36 13.38
N GLY A 13 -15.24 -1.76 12.32
CA GLY A 13 -15.33 -1.28 10.95
C GLY A 13 -14.63 -2.27 10.02
N TRP A 14 -13.91 -1.79 9.00
CA TRP A 14 -13.23 -2.67 8.05
C TRP A 14 -12.04 -1.99 7.36
N LEU A 15 -11.13 -2.78 6.80
CA LEU A 15 -10.03 -2.28 5.97
C LEU A 15 -10.55 -1.76 4.62
N THR A 16 -9.74 -0.95 3.92
CA THR A 16 -10.07 -0.41 2.59
C THR A 16 -8.85 -0.52 1.70
N HIS A 17 -9.08 -0.84 0.43
CA HIS A 17 -8.01 -0.90 -0.57
C HIS A 17 -7.99 0.34 -1.47
N TRP A 18 -6.86 0.55 -2.15
CA TRP A 18 -6.77 1.59 -3.18
C TRP A 18 -7.81 1.38 -4.29
N GLY A 19 -8.53 2.45 -4.65
CA GLY A 19 -9.59 2.44 -5.66
C GLY A 19 -10.98 2.05 -5.14
N GLU A 20 -11.11 1.65 -3.88
CA GLU A 20 -12.40 1.37 -3.25
C GLU A 20 -13.00 2.60 -2.54
N SER A 21 -14.31 2.58 -2.32
CA SER A 21 -14.95 3.50 -1.38
C SER A 21 -14.52 3.19 0.06
N ILE A 22 -14.30 4.21 0.88
CA ILE A 22 -13.94 4.03 2.29
C ILE A 22 -14.97 3.16 3.00
N ALA A 23 -14.52 2.06 3.60
CA ALA A 23 -15.37 1.16 4.35
C ALA A 23 -15.87 1.83 5.63
N THR A 24 -17.16 1.71 5.91
CA THR A 24 -17.80 2.32 7.08
C THR A 24 -18.82 1.40 7.72
N THR A 25 -19.01 1.54 9.02
CA THR A 25 -20.08 0.88 9.77
C THR A 25 -20.74 1.88 10.71
N THR A 26 -22.05 1.75 10.91
CA THR A 26 -22.77 2.73 11.72
C THR A 26 -22.48 2.52 13.22
N ALA A 27 -22.38 3.62 13.97
CA ALA A 27 -22.24 3.56 15.43
C ALA A 27 -23.36 2.74 16.10
N SER A 28 -24.59 2.82 15.57
CA SER A 28 -25.75 2.10 16.08
C SER A 28 -25.64 0.59 15.89
N SER A 29 -25.29 0.13 14.67
CA SER A 29 -25.11 -1.30 14.40
C SER A 29 -23.99 -1.91 15.24
N THR A 30 -22.85 -1.24 15.32
CA THR A 30 -21.69 -1.71 16.08
C THR A 30 -22.01 -1.76 17.58
N ALA A 31 -22.68 -0.75 18.14
CA ALA A 31 -23.10 -0.75 19.54
C ALA A 31 -24.12 -1.86 19.85
N LYS A 32 -25.10 -2.09 18.96
CA LYS A 32 -26.09 -3.16 19.12
C LYS A 32 -25.42 -4.54 19.15
N ALA A 33 -24.45 -4.78 18.27
CA ALA A 33 -23.70 -6.03 18.21
C ALA A 33 -22.79 -6.21 19.44
N LEU A 34 -22.12 -5.16 19.92
CA LEU A 34 -21.31 -5.25 21.15
C LEU A 34 -22.20 -5.57 22.37
N LYS A 35 -23.39 -4.95 22.44
CA LYS A 35 -24.36 -5.16 23.52
C LYS A 35 -24.85 -6.61 23.58
N SER A 36 -25.06 -7.26 22.44
CA SER A 36 -25.51 -8.66 22.41
C SER A 36 -24.45 -9.64 22.94
N ILE A 37 -23.18 -9.24 22.96
CA ILE A 37 -22.08 -10.01 23.55
C ILE A 37 -21.94 -9.68 25.05
N LEU A 38 -21.67 -8.41 25.38
CA LEU A 38 -21.30 -8.02 26.74
C LEU A 38 -22.44 -8.23 27.76
N CYS A 39 -23.67 -7.87 27.40
CA CYS A 39 -24.82 -8.03 28.30
C CYS A 39 -25.26 -9.50 28.48
N ARG A 40 -24.60 -10.44 27.80
CA ARG A 40 -24.80 -11.89 27.95
C ARG A 40 -23.57 -12.57 28.58
N ASN A 41 -22.76 -11.80 29.32
CA ASN A 41 -21.53 -12.28 29.97
C ASN A 41 -20.48 -12.83 28.99
N GLY A 42 -20.53 -12.38 27.73
CA GLY A 42 -19.48 -12.64 26.74
C GLY A 42 -18.38 -11.57 26.80
N SER A 43 -17.19 -11.96 26.35
CA SER A 43 -16.04 -11.06 26.21
C SER A 43 -15.81 -10.69 24.75
N ALA A 44 -15.26 -9.51 24.48
CA ALA A 44 -14.94 -9.05 23.14
C ALA A 44 -13.64 -8.25 23.11
N VAL A 45 -12.83 -8.46 22.07
CA VAL A 45 -11.67 -7.64 21.72
C VAL A 45 -12.05 -6.80 20.50
N LEU A 46 -12.04 -5.48 20.63
CA LEU A 46 -12.47 -4.57 19.56
C LEU A 46 -11.38 -4.50 18.48
N TYR A 47 -11.69 -4.99 17.28
CA TYR A 47 -10.80 -4.94 16.12
C TYR A 47 -11.35 -3.94 15.09
N MET A 48 -10.75 -2.78 14.86
CA MET A 48 -9.76 -2.12 15.70
C MET A 48 -10.44 -1.20 16.71
N ALA A 49 -9.91 -1.10 17.92
CA ALA A 49 -10.27 -0.02 18.84
C ALA A 49 -9.69 1.33 18.33
N HIS A 50 -8.43 1.28 17.92
CA HIS A 50 -7.69 2.32 17.21
C HIS A 50 -6.89 1.63 16.13
N GLY A 51 -7.08 2.00 14.86
CA GLY A 51 -6.34 1.38 13.76
C GLY A 51 -5.02 2.09 13.46
N GLY A 52 -5.05 3.41 13.26
CA GLY A 52 -3.84 4.22 13.06
C GLY A 52 -3.41 4.33 11.59
N THR A 53 -2.12 4.20 11.31
CA THR A 53 -1.52 4.47 10.00
C THR A 53 -0.47 3.42 9.64
N ASN A 54 -0.54 2.92 8.40
CA ASN A 54 0.49 2.10 7.77
C ASN A 54 1.60 2.99 7.20
N PHE A 55 2.52 3.48 8.03
CA PHE A 55 3.62 4.33 7.56
C PHE A 55 4.57 3.61 6.60
N GLY A 56 5.29 4.36 5.76
CA GLY A 56 6.28 3.80 4.84
C GLY A 56 5.67 2.79 3.87
N PHE A 57 6.22 1.58 3.84
CA PHE A 57 5.78 0.47 2.98
C PHE A 57 5.18 -0.69 3.79
N TYR A 58 4.62 -0.40 4.97
CA TYR A 58 4.06 -1.42 5.88
C TYR A 58 2.59 -1.78 5.61
N ASN A 59 1.98 -1.22 4.56
CA ASN A 59 0.61 -1.57 4.21
C ASN A 59 0.50 -3.04 3.77
N GLY A 60 -0.65 -3.64 4.08
CA GLY A 60 -1.02 -4.96 3.63
C GLY A 60 -1.59 -4.96 2.21
N ALA A 61 -2.10 -6.11 1.81
CA ALA A 61 -2.76 -6.35 0.55
C ALA A 61 -3.51 -7.68 0.62
N ASN A 62 -4.59 -7.79 -0.14
CA ASN A 62 -5.32 -9.02 -0.36
C ASN A 62 -5.31 -9.41 -1.83
N THR A 63 -5.52 -10.69 -2.09
CA THR A 63 -5.81 -11.22 -3.44
C THR A 63 -7.19 -11.84 -3.43
N GLY A 64 -7.92 -11.69 -4.52
CA GLY A 64 -9.18 -12.42 -4.74
C GLY A 64 -8.94 -13.88 -5.11
N GLN A 65 -9.82 -14.43 -5.94
CA GLN A 65 -9.70 -15.79 -6.46
C GLN A 65 -8.55 -15.93 -7.46
N THR A 66 -8.13 -14.82 -8.08
CA THR A 66 -7.04 -14.80 -9.06
C THR A 66 -5.92 -13.82 -8.68
N GLU A 67 -4.70 -14.08 -9.18
CA GLU A 67 -3.54 -13.19 -8.98
C GLU A 67 -3.76 -11.77 -9.55
N PHE A 68 -4.70 -11.60 -10.49
CA PHE A 68 -5.07 -10.31 -11.09
C PHE A 68 -5.97 -9.47 -10.20
N GLU A 69 -6.54 -10.04 -9.14
CA GLU A 69 -7.39 -9.34 -8.16
C GLU A 69 -6.57 -8.86 -6.95
N TYR A 70 -5.33 -8.45 -7.19
CA TYR A 70 -4.47 -7.89 -6.16
C TYR A 70 -4.98 -6.51 -5.72
N LYS A 71 -5.14 -6.34 -4.41
CA LYS A 71 -5.68 -5.14 -3.79
C LYS A 71 -4.78 -4.70 -2.64
N ALA A 72 -4.01 -3.64 -2.84
CA ALA A 72 -3.18 -3.07 -1.78
C ALA A 72 -4.03 -2.25 -0.80
N ASP A 73 -3.78 -2.41 0.50
CA ASP A 73 -4.41 -1.63 1.55
C ASP A 73 -3.99 -0.15 1.46
N LEU A 74 -4.85 0.74 1.96
CA LEU A 74 -4.51 2.16 2.10
C LEU A 74 -3.39 2.39 3.12
N THR A 75 -2.72 3.54 2.99
CA THR A 75 -1.83 4.08 4.04
C THR A 75 -2.60 4.36 5.31
N SER A 76 -3.81 4.91 5.21
CA SER A 76 -4.69 5.07 6.37
C SER A 76 -5.16 3.70 6.85
N TYR A 77 -5.01 3.44 8.14
CA TYR A 77 -5.62 2.31 8.82
C TYR A 77 -6.70 2.82 9.80
N ASP A 78 -7.42 3.90 9.48
CA ASP A 78 -8.52 4.42 10.33
C ASP A 78 -9.53 3.32 10.68
N TYR A 79 -9.76 2.39 9.75
CA TYR A 79 -10.62 1.22 9.90
C TYR A 79 -12.10 1.56 10.18
N ASP A 80 -12.48 2.85 10.12
CA ASP A 80 -13.67 3.38 10.76
C ASP A 80 -13.80 2.97 12.24
N ALA A 81 -12.64 2.86 12.92
CA ALA A 81 -12.54 2.52 14.33
C ALA A 81 -13.19 3.60 15.22
N PRO A 82 -13.56 3.27 16.47
CA PRO A 82 -14.05 4.25 17.43
C PRO A 82 -12.99 5.29 17.80
N ILE A 83 -11.70 4.97 17.77
CA ILE A 83 -10.62 5.95 17.89
C ILE A 83 -10.05 6.18 16.49
N LYS A 84 -10.20 7.40 15.97
CA LYS A 84 -9.79 7.77 14.61
C LYS A 84 -8.28 7.66 14.42
N GLU A 85 -7.84 7.62 13.17
CA GLU A 85 -6.41 7.53 12.79
C GLU A 85 -5.55 8.56 13.52
N HIS A 86 -6.05 9.79 13.67
CA HIS A 86 -5.38 10.88 14.37
C HIS A 86 -5.68 10.94 15.88
N GLY A 87 -6.24 9.87 16.47
CA GLY A 87 -6.52 9.74 17.90
C GLY A 87 -7.85 10.34 18.38
N ASP A 88 -8.67 10.92 17.48
CA ASP A 88 -9.94 11.55 17.89
C ASP A 88 -10.97 10.53 18.41
N VAL A 89 -11.56 10.85 19.55
CA VAL A 89 -12.59 10.08 20.26
C VAL A 89 -13.92 10.80 20.38
N HIS A 90 -14.03 12.03 19.87
CA HIS A 90 -15.24 12.86 19.99
C HIS A 90 -16.34 12.50 18.97
N ASN A 91 -16.25 11.31 18.36
CA ASN A 91 -17.17 10.80 17.36
C ASN A 91 -18.33 9.95 17.94
N PRO A 92 -19.41 9.72 17.17
CA PRO A 92 -20.56 8.95 17.63
C PRO A 92 -20.26 7.48 17.99
N LYS A 93 -19.31 6.84 17.29
CA LYS A 93 -19.00 5.42 17.48
C LYS A 93 -18.33 5.18 18.82
N TYR A 94 -17.31 5.97 19.16
CA TYR A 94 -16.67 5.94 20.48
C TYR A 94 -17.70 6.09 21.62
N LYS A 95 -18.54 7.14 21.53
CA LYS A 95 -19.56 7.44 22.54
C LYS A 95 -20.57 6.29 22.69
N ALA A 96 -20.99 5.68 21.59
CA ALA A 96 -21.94 4.57 21.59
C ALA A 96 -21.36 3.29 22.23
N LEU A 97 -20.13 2.91 21.88
CA LEU A 97 -19.49 1.72 22.47
C LEU A 97 -19.18 1.91 23.95
N ARG A 98 -18.68 3.09 24.34
CA ARG A 98 -18.45 3.46 25.74
C ARG A 98 -19.73 3.35 26.58
N ARG A 99 -20.88 3.78 26.05
CA ARG A 99 -22.17 3.63 26.72
C ARG A 99 -22.54 2.15 26.92
N VAL A 100 -22.41 1.32 25.88
CA VAL A 100 -22.71 -0.11 25.96
C VAL A 100 -21.83 -0.83 26.99
N ILE A 101 -20.53 -0.51 27.03
CA ILE A 101 -19.61 -1.08 28.01
C ILE A 101 -20.07 -0.75 29.43
N HIS A 102 -20.41 0.51 29.71
CA HIS A 102 -20.95 0.92 31.01
C HIS A 102 -22.26 0.19 31.35
N GLU A 103 -23.22 0.18 30.43
CA GLU A 103 -24.52 -0.47 30.62
C GLU A 103 -24.39 -1.97 30.95
N CYS A 104 -23.48 -2.69 30.29
CA CYS A 104 -23.36 -4.15 30.45
C CYS A 104 -22.39 -4.58 31.56
N THR A 105 -21.41 -3.73 31.95
CA THR A 105 -20.34 -4.13 32.88
C THR A 105 -20.30 -3.31 34.18
N GLY A 106 -21.01 -2.18 34.24
CA GLY A 106 -20.91 -1.23 35.35
C GLY A 106 -19.63 -0.39 35.35
N THR A 107 -18.75 -0.53 34.36
CA THR A 107 -17.49 0.24 34.27
C THR A 107 -17.78 1.75 34.29
N PRO A 108 -17.15 2.54 35.18
CA PRO A 108 -17.38 3.98 35.27
C PRO A 108 -17.06 4.74 33.98
N LEU A 109 -17.83 5.80 33.75
CA LEU A 109 -17.69 6.66 32.60
C LEU A 109 -16.72 7.83 32.89
N HIS A 110 -15.44 7.68 32.55
CA HIS A 110 -14.43 8.75 32.69
C HIS A 110 -14.56 9.86 31.63
N PRO A 111 -14.34 11.15 31.96
CA PRO A 111 -14.37 12.24 30.98
C PRO A 111 -13.54 11.95 29.74
N LEU A 112 -14.00 12.43 28.58
CA LEU A 112 -13.21 12.32 27.36
C LEU A 112 -11.94 13.20 27.47
N PRO A 113 -10.82 12.78 26.88
CA PRO A 113 -9.67 13.65 26.67
C PRO A 113 -10.06 14.94 25.93
N ALA A 114 -9.25 15.99 26.11
CA ALA A 114 -9.38 17.21 25.34
C ALA A 114 -9.22 16.94 23.83
N ASP A 115 -9.83 17.81 23.02
CA ASP A 115 -9.65 17.77 21.56
C ASP A 115 -8.18 17.94 21.19
N ILE A 116 -7.73 17.18 20.20
CA ILE A 116 -6.38 17.27 19.66
C ILE A 116 -6.34 18.47 18.70
N GLU A 117 -5.46 19.43 18.97
CA GLU A 117 -5.27 20.60 18.11
C GLU A 117 -4.78 20.19 16.71
N ARG A 118 -5.35 20.82 15.68
CA ARG A 118 -5.02 20.59 14.27
C ARG A 118 -4.81 21.92 13.58
N ALA A 119 -3.74 22.00 12.80
CA ALA A 119 -3.40 23.19 12.03
C ALA A 119 -3.55 22.92 10.53
N SER A 120 -4.11 23.90 9.82
CA SER A 120 -4.02 23.97 8.36
C SER A 120 -2.84 24.86 8.00
N TYR A 121 -1.71 24.25 7.62
CA TYR A 121 -0.48 24.98 7.29
C TYR A 121 -0.53 25.74 5.95
N GLY A 122 -1.61 25.56 5.17
CA GLY A 122 -1.78 26.18 3.87
C GLY A 122 -0.94 25.52 2.77
N LEU A 123 -0.76 26.25 1.67
CA LEU A 123 -0.09 25.74 0.47
C LEU A 123 1.43 25.87 0.61
N VAL A 124 2.14 24.77 0.39
CA VAL A 124 3.61 24.74 0.32
C VAL A 124 4.02 24.68 -1.16
N LYS A 125 4.80 25.66 -1.62
CA LYS A 125 5.34 25.65 -2.99
C LYS A 125 6.52 24.69 -3.07
N LEU A 126 6.40 23.67 -3.91
CA LEU A 126 7.48 22.72 -4.18
C LEU A 126 8.30 23.16 -5.40
N GLN A 127 9.61 22.93 -5.35
CA GLN A 127 10.52 23.12 -6.48
C GLN A 127 11.13 21.75 -6.85
N LYS A 128 11.15 21.41 -8.14
CA LYS A 128 11.80 20.19 -8.61
C LYS A 128 13.29 20.28 -8.30
N VAL A 129 13.79 19.35 -7.48
CA VAL A 129 15.22 19.27 -7.15
C VAL A 129 15.97 18.47 -8.22
N ALA A 130 15.51 17.24 -8.50
CA ALA A 130 16.10 16.36 -9.49
C ALA A 130 15.11 15.28 -9.94
N SER A 131 15.37 14.64 -11.07
CA SER A 131 14.66 13.41 -11.48
C SER A 131 15.37 12.20 -10.86
N PHE A 132 14.67 11.07 -10.70
CA PHE A 132 15.25 9.85 -10.12
C PHE A 132 16.54 9.42 -10.82
N PHE A 133 16.56 9.41 -12.17
CA PHE A 133 17.73 9.03 -12.96
C PHE A 133 18.90 10.02 -12.83
N ASP A 134 18.66 11.28 -12.46
CA ASP A 134 19.73 12.28 -12.24
C ASP A 134 20.50 12.02 -10.94
N ILE A 135 19.88 11.29 -10.01
CA ILE A 135 20.44 11.01 -8.67
C ILE A 135 20.69 9.53 -8.46
N PHE A 136 20.43 8.68 -9.45
CA PHE A 136 20.52 7.22 -9.34
C PHE A 136 21.89 6.78 -8.81
N ASP A 137 22.96 7.28 -9.40
CA ASP A 137 24.34 6.95 -9.00
C ASP A 137 24.70 7.40 -7.57
N LYS A 138 23.90 8.30 -6.97
CA LYS A 138 24.10 8.79 -5.60
C LYS A 138 23.29 8.02 -4.56
N ILE A 139 22.14 7.48 -4.96
CA ILE A 139 21.21 6.79 -4.05
C ILE A 139 21.38 5.27 -4.08
N CYS A 140 21.90 4.74 -5.19
CA CYS A 140 22.17 3.32 -5.33
C CYS A 140 23.61 3.03 -4.95
N ASP A 141 23.76 2.15 -3.95
CA ASP A 141 25.05 1.59 -3.57
C ASP A 141 25.50 0.63 -4.70
N PRO A 142 26.64 0.89 -5.38
CA PRO A 142 27.14 0.01 -6.43
C PRO A 142 27.36 -1.44 -5.95
N LEU A 143 27.60 -1.64 -4.65
CA LEU A 143 27.77 -2.97 -4.05
C LEU A 143 26.46 -3.75 -3.96
N LYS A 144 25.30 -3.11 -4.17
CA LYS A 144 23.97 -3.72 -4.15
C LYS A 144 23.42 -4.00 -5.56
N VAL A 145 24.24 -3.82 -6.60
CA VAL A 145 23.87 -4.18 -7.97
C VAL A 145 24.09 -5.68 -8.17
N ALA A 146 23.02 -6.39 -8.51
CA ALA A 146 23.09 -7.81 -8.88
C ALA A 146 23.03 -7.94 -10.41
N VAL A 147 23.93 -8.74 -10.98
CA VAL A 147 23.92 -9.10 -12.40
C VAL A 147 23.48 -10.55 -12.52
N SER A 148 22.47 -10.80 -13.36
CA SER A 148 21.89 -12.13 -13.57
C SER A 148 21.36 -12.23 -15.00
N GLU A 149 21.39 -13.43 -15.58
CA GLU A 149 20.80 -13.70 -16.90
C GLU A 149 19.27 -13.60 -16.88
N GLN A 150 18.65 -13.88 -15.73
CA GLN A 150 17.21 -13.80 -15.52
C GLN A 150 16.89 -12.76 -14.43
N PRO A 151 15.76 -12.02 -14.53
CA PRO A 151 15.37 -11.05 -13.51
C PRO A 151 15.22 -11.73 -12.14
N LEU A 152 15.96 -11.23 -11.13
CA LEU A 152 15.84 -11.69 -9.74
C LEU A 152 14.69 -10.98 -9.04
N SER A 153 14.02 -11.63 -8.09
CA SER A 153 13.05 -10.93 -7.22
C SER A 153 13.76 -10.00 -6.24
N MET A 154 13.02 -9.05 -5.66
CA MET A 154 13.56 -8.08 -4.70
C MET A 154 14.18 -8.75 -3.46
N GLU A 155 13.64 -9.89 -3.04
CA GLU A 155 14.14 -10.66 -1.90
C GLU A 155 15.49 -11.29 -2.19
N LEU A 156 15.66 -11.80 -3.42
CA LEU A 156 16.92 -12.40 -3.86
C LEU A 156 18.04 -11.37 -3.98
N THR A 157 17.71 -10.08 -4.08
CA THR A 157 18.68 -8.97 -3.99
C THR A 157 18.85 -8.43 -2.56
N GLY A 158 18.19 -9.03 -1.56
CA GLY A 158 18.28 -8.63 -0.16
C GLY A 158 17.45 -7.39 0.20
N GLN A 159 16.53 -6.96 -0.66
CA GLN A 159 15.65 -5.83 -0.42
C GLN A 159 14.22 -6.33 -0.08
N MET A 160 13.52 -5.61 0.80
CA MET A 160 12.19 -6.03 1.28
C MET A 160 11.07 -5.07 0.91
N PHE A 161 11.38 -3.80 0.65
CA PHE A 161 10.39 -2.74 0.45
C PHE A 161 10.86 -1.73 -0.60
N GLY A 162 9.90 -0.97 -1.14
CA GLY A 162 10.18 0.16 -2.01
C GLY A 162 10.31 -0.22 -3.47
N PHE A 163 11.41 0.21 -4.08
CA PHE A 163 11.60 0.17 -5.53
C PHE A 163 12.83 -0.64 -5.92
N LEU A 164 12.72 -1.41 -7.00
CA LEU A 164 13.85 -2.09 -7.64
C LEU A 164 13.92 -1.70 -9.11
N LEU A 165 15.11 -1.29 -9.56
CA LEU A 165 15.36 -0.94 -10.96
C LEU A 165 16.01 -2.12 -11.67
N TYR A 166 15.35 -2.65 -12.70
CA TYR A 166 15.92 -3.61 -13.63
C TYR A 166 16.45 -2.88 -14.85
N VAL A 167 17.66 -3.20 -15.28
CA VAL A 167 18.29 -2.61 -16.46
C VAL A 167 18.78 -3.73 -17.38
N SER A 168 18.48 -3.61 -18.67
CA SER A 168 18.96 -4.53 -19.70
C SER A 168 19.21 -3.77 -21.00
N GLU A 169 20.02 -4.33 -21.89
CA GLU A 169 20.30 -3.75 -23.20
C GLU A 169 19.92 -4.73 -24.31
N TYR A 170 19.33 -4.21 -25.38
CA TYR A 170 18.92 -5.02 -26.53
C TYR A 170 19.12 -4.28 -27.85
N GLN A 171 19.20 -5.04 -28.94
CA GLN A 171 19.23 -4.50 -30.30
C GLN A 171 17.81 -4.49 -30.86
N GLY A 172 17.32 -3.31 -31.25
CA GLY A 172 16.05 -3.18 -31.96
C GLY A 172 16.14 -3.82 -33.36
N LYS A 173 15.30 -4.83 -33.63
CA LYS A 173 15.32 -5.58 -34.91
C LYS A 173 14.15 -5.27 -35.85
N GLY A 174 13.38 -4.20 -35.61
CA GLY A 174 12.19 -3.88 -36.41
C GLY A 174 11.65 -2.47 -36.14
N PRO A 175 10.54 -2.07 -36.81
CA PRO A 175 9.97 -0.73 -36.71
C PRO A 175 9.42 -0.43 -35.32
N TYR A 176 9.07 -1.45 -34.53
CA TYR A 176 8.68 -1.33 -33.12
C TYR A 176 9.06 -2.62 -32.37
N SER A 177 9.12 -2.54 -31.05
CA SER A 177 9.32 -3.69 -30.16
C SER A 177 8.16 -3.80 -29.19
N ILE A 178 7.77 -5.02 -28.83
CA ILE A 178 6.72 -5.26 -27.83
C ILE A 178 7.39 -5.83 -26.58
N LEU A 179 7.23 -5.13 -25.47
CA LEU A 179 7.61 -5.62 -24.15
C LEU A 179 6.44 -6.37 -23.54
N SER A 180 6.69 -7.61 -23.14
CA SER A 180 5.78 -8.42 -22.35
C SER A 180 6.47 -8.82 -21.07
N ILE A 181 5.84 -8.53 -19.92
CA ILE A 181 6.29 -9.01 -18.62
C ILE A 181 5.17 -9.92 -18.09
N PRO A 182 5.34 -11.26 -18.15
CA PRO A 182 4.25 -12.19 -17.81
C PRO A 182 3.71 -12.03 -16.39
N LYS A 183 4.57 -11.67 -15.44
CA LYS A 183 4.22 -11.43 -14.04
C LYS A 183 4.98 -10.22 -13.50
N VAL A 184 4.25 -9.17 -13.14
CA VAL A 184 4.78 -7.98 -12.46
C VAL A 184 4.20 -7.93 -11.05
N HIS A 185 5.05 -7.89 -10.02
CA HIS A 185 4.66 -7.72 -8.61
C HIS A 185 5.24 -6.40 -8.06
N ASP A 186 4.51 -5.29 -8.03
CA ASP A 186 3.10 -5.13 -8.41
C ASP A 186 2.88 -4.12 -9.55
N ARG A 187 3.77 -3.12 -9.71
CA ARG A 187 3.65 -2.12 -10.77
C ARG A 187 5.01 -1.74 -11.31
N ALA A 188 5.15 -1.76 -12.63
CA ALA A 188 6.39 -1.51 -13.36
C ALA A 188 6.27 -0.29 -14.26
N GLN A 189 7.08 0.73 -14.03
CA GLN A 189 7.24 1.86 -14.94
C GLN A 189 8.40 1.57 -15.89
N VAL A 190 8.15 1.68 -17.19
CA VAL A 190 9.10 1.29 -18.24
C VAL A 190 9.66 2.55 -18.90
N PHE A 191 10.98 2.58 -19.01
CA PHE A 191 11.74 3.66 -19.63
C PHE A 191 12.75 3.09 -20.64
N VAL A 192 13.04 3.86 -21.68
CA VAL A 192 14.02 3.50 -22.70
C VAL A 192 14.91 4.67 -23.08
N SER A 193 16.17 4.37 -23.41
CA SER A 193 17.19 5.33 -23.85
C SER A 193 18.19 4.65 -24.79
N CYS A 194 19.00 5.39 -25.53
CA CYS A 194 20.14 4.79 -26.23
C CYS A 194 21.29 4.56 -25.24
N SER A 195 21.98 3.42 -25.29
CA SER A 195 23.02 3.06 -24.31
C SER A 195 24.19 4.05 -24.23
N LEU A 196 24.53 4.71 -25.34
CA LEU A 196 25.57 5.73 -25.40
C LEU A 196 25.07 7.15 -25.07
N ASP A 197 23.76 7.33 -24.96
CA ASP A 197 23.20 8.60 -24.49
C ASP A 197 23.33 8.67 -22.96
N ASP A 198 23.45 9.89 -22.46
CA ASP A 198 23.45 10.16 -21.02
C ASP A 198 22.23 9.48 -20.37
N VAL A 199 22.46 8.74 -19.27
CA VAL A 199 21.43 7.97 -18.52
C VAL A 199 20.23 8.84 -18.13
N ARG A 200 20.43 10.17 -18.13
CA ARG A 200 19.43 11.20 -17.85
C ARG A 200 18.35 11.37 -18.94
N ASN A 201 18.57 10.90 -20.16
CA ASN A 201 17.61 11.02 -21.28
C ASN A 201 16.67 9.81 -21.39
N GLN A 202 16.02 9.43 -20.28
CA GLN A 202 15.04 8.35 -20.29
C GLN A 202 13.71 8.79 -20.92
N ILE A 203 13.23 8.05 -21.92
CA ILE A 203 11.89 8.20 -22.48
C ILE A 203 10.94 7.26 -21.75
N TYR A 204 9.88 7.80 -21.15
CA TYR A 204 8.83 7.00 -20.54
C TYR A 204 8.03 6.26 -21.61
N ALA A 205 8.06 4.93 -21.59
CA ALA A 205 7.35 4.07 -22.52
C ALA A 205 5.94 3.72 -22.04
N GLY A 206 5.74 3.57 -20.72
CA GLY A 206 4.45 3.23 -20.14
C GLY A 206 4.53 2.49 -18.81
N VAL A 207 3.40 1.88 -18.43
CA VAL A 207 3.26 1.12 -17.19
C VAL A 207 2.70 -0.28 -17.47
N ILE A 208 3.21 -1.27 -16.74
CA ILE A 208 2.65 -2.62 -16.65
C ILE A 208 2.24 -2.86 -15.19
N GLU A 209 1.06 -3.39 -14.96
CA GLU A 209 0.45 -3.52 -13.63
C GLU A 209 0.06 -4.98 -13.39
N ARG A 210 0.16 -5.45 -12.14
CA ARG A 210 -0.14 -6.84 -11.75
C ARG A 210 -1.52 -7.31 -12.20
N TRP A 211 -2.51 -6.42 -12.14
CA TRP A 211 -3.89 -6.67 -12.55
C TRP A 211 -4.13 -6.52 -14.07
N SER A 212 -3.08 -6.33 -14.87
CA SER A 212 -3.19 -6.13 -16.31
C SER A 212 -2.21 -7.01 -17.09
N SER A 213 -2.74 -7.83 -17.99
CA SER A 213 -1.95 -8.64 -18.95
C SER A 213 -1.54 -7.86 -20.21
N LYS A 214 -1.58 -6.52 -20.17
CA LYS A 214 -1.26 -5.68 -21.32
C LYS A 214 0.23 -5.73 -21.63
N THR A 215 0.54 -5.97 -22.90
CA THR A 215 1.88 -5.73 -23.42
C THR A 215 2.07 -4.25 -23.71
N LEU A 216 3.33 -3.81 -23.72
CA LEU A 216 3.69 -2.43 -23.98
C LEU A 216 4.45 -2.32 -25.30
N GLN A 217 3.94 -1.52 -26.23
CA GLN A 217 4.69 -1.17 -27.42
C GLN A 217 5.76 -0.14 -27.04
N ILE A 218 7.02 -0.51 -27.22
CA ILE A 218 8.16 0.35 -26.95
C ILE A 218 8.33 1.33 -28.13
N PRO A 219 8.49 2.63 -27.86
CA PRO A 219 8.72 3.62 -28.91
C PRO A 219 9.98 3.30 -29.70
N THR A 220 9.93 3.53 -31.00
CA THR A 220 11.07 3.36 -31.90
C THR A 220 12.12 4.41 -31.58
N LEU A 221 13.31 3.97 -31.18
CA LEU A 221 14.45 4.82 -30.95
C LEU A 221 15.43 4.65 -32.12
N ASN A 222 15.80 5.74 -32.77
CA ASN A 222 16.86 5.75 -33.78
C ASN A 222 18.24 5.81 -33.10
N CYS A 223 18.60 4.75 -32.37
CA CYS A 223 19.90 4.65 -31.72
C CYS A 223 20.96 4.13 -32.70
N SER A 224 22.14 4.74 -32.69
CA SER A 224 23.35 4.17 -33.30
C SER A 224 23.95 3.03 -32.46
N SER A 225 23.50 2.91 -31.20
CA SER A 225 23.91 1.89 -30.23
C SER A 225 22.76 0.92 -29.90
N ASN A 226 23.02 -0.01 -28.98
CA ASN A 226 21.97 -0.75 -28.29
C ASN A 226 20.98 0.22 -27.60
N ILE A 227 19.78 -0.27 -27.37
CA ILE A 227 18.73 0.38 -26.59
C ILE A 227 18.85 -0.13 -25.16
N ARG A 228 18.92 0.78 -24.20
CA ARG A 228 18.82 0.50 -22.77
C ARG A 228 17.35 0.52 -22.34
N LEU A 229 16.92 -0.58 -21.76
CA LEU A 229 15.61 -0.76 -21.14
C LEU A 229 15.76 -0.66 -19.63
N SER A 230 15.03 0.27 -19.01
CA SER A 230 15.00 0.48 -17.56
C SER A 230 13.59 0.28 -17.04
N ILE A 231 13.40 -0.66 -16.12
CA ILE A 231 12.09 -1.01 -15.56
C ILE A 231 12.14 -0.77 -14.05
N LEU A 232 11.45 0.28 -13.59
CA LEU A 232 11.33 0.61 -12.18
C LEU A 232 10.09 -0.09 -11.61
N VAL A 233 10.31 -1.10 -10.77
CA VAL A 233 9.25 -1.88 -10.13
C VAL A 233 9.03 -1.37 -8.72
N ILE A 234 7.78 -1.10 -8.37
CA ILE A 234 7.35 -0.85 -6.98
C ILE A 234 6.62 -2.08 -6.45
N VAL A 235 6.99 -2.50 -5.25
CA VAL A 235 6.28 -3.51 -4.47
C VAL A 235 5.25 -2.79 -3.61
N MET A 236 3.96 -3.10 -3.80
CA MET A 236 2.86 -2.42 -3.11
C MET A 236 2.48 -3.12 -1.79
N ASN A 237 3.10 -4.26 -1.44
CA ASN A 237 3.10 -4.87 -0.10
C ASN A 237 4.16 -5.99 -0.04
N PHE A 238 4.71 -6.22 1.16
CA PHE A 238 5.58 -7.34 1.52
C PHE A 238 4.93 -8.74 1.55
N PHE A 239 3.64 -8.85 1.91
CA PHE A 239 3.03 -10.12 2.33
C PHE A 239 2.34 -10.96 1.24
N CYS A 240 2.25 -10.47 0.00
CA CYS A 240 1.78 -11.30 -1.11
C CYS A 240 2.95 -12.00 -1.81
N LYS A 241 3.52 -13.00 -1.12
CA LYS A 241 4.52 -13.93 -1.64
C LYS A 241 3.92 -15.33 -1.74
N VAL A 242 3.47 -15.72 -2.93
CA VAL A 242 4.03 -16.77 -3.82
C VAL A 242 3.40 -16.54 -5.19
#